data_AF-A0A836MSP9-F1
#
_entry.id   AF-A0A836MSP9-F1
#
_cell.length_a   1.000
_cell.length_b   1.000
_cell.length_c   1.000
_cell.angle_alpha   90.00
_cell.angle_beta   90.00
_cell.angle_gamma   90.00
#
_symmetry.space_group_name_H-M   'P 1'
#
loop_
_entity.id
_entity.type
_entity.pdbx_description
1 polymer ?
#
loop_
_entity_poly.entity_id
_entity_poly.type
_entity_poly.pdbx_seq_one_letter_code
_entity_poly.pdbx_strand_id
1 'polypeptide(L)'
;MVDLLLYWCKRYQNPALYDRMQKIISQLSTPLVLQQKLHNFLTMLMEIAMGRGMLLLPALMAQAHVQGVVYKKLTAKYEQQLSMDMHLLWHKSAAENTTINAMIEYFKLHHTASVAL
;
A
#
# COMPACT_ATOMS: atom_id res chain seq x y z
N MET A 1 -11.31 25.09 -9.47
CA MET A 1 -11.47 23.76 -8.86
C MET A 1 -10.07 23.21 -8.69
N VAL A 2 -9.66 22.83 -7.47
CA VAL A 2 -8.29 22.33 -7.23
C VAL A 2 -8.31 20.82 -7.44
N ASP A 3 -7.43 20.32 -8.31
CA ASP A 3 -7.31 18.88 -8.55
C ASP A 3 -6.72 18.19 -7.32
N LEU A 4 -7.42 17.15 -6.86
CA LEU A 4 -7.00 16.42 -5.67
C LEU A 4 -5.95 15.37 -6.06
N LEU A 5 -4.71 15.62 -5.65
CA LEU A 5 -3.56 14.75 -5.93
C LEU A 5 -3.59 13.51 -5.03
N LEU A 6 -3.52 12.35 -5.66
CA LEU A 6 -3.32 11.07 -4.99
C LEU A 6 -2.00 10.46 -5.43
N TYR A 7 -1.07 10.35 -4.49
CA TYR A 7 0.21 9.69 -4.72
C TYR A 7 0.03 8.18 -4.85
N TRP A 8 0.57 7.62 -5.93
CA TRP A 8 0.32 6.23 -6.34
C TRP A 8 1.55 5.58 -6.99
N CYS A 9 1.53 4.26 -7.09
CA CYS A 9 2.62 3.49 -7.68
C CYS A 9 2.65 3.62 -9.21
N LYS A 10 3.80 3.30 -9.81
CA LYS A 10 3.87 3.13 -11.27
C LYS A 10 3.27 1.78 -11.66
N ARG A 11 2.62 1.73 -12.84
CA ARG A 11 1.97 0.50 -13.34
C ARG A 11 2.89 -0.72 -13.34
N TYR A 12 4.17 -0.59 -13.72
CA TYR A 12 5.10 -1.73 -13.74
C TYR A 12 5.39 -2.34 -12.36
N GLN A 13 5.15 -1.62 -11.26
CA GLN A 13 5.38 -2.12 -9.90
C GLN A 13 4.28 -3.09 -9.48
N ASN A 14 3.05 -2.85 -9.91
CA ASN A 14 1.92 -3.75 -9.72
C ASN A 14 0.82 -3.44 -10.75
N PRO A 15 0.85 -4.05 -11.94
CA PRO A 15 -0.07 -3.72 -13.02
C PRO A 15 -1.53 -3.96 -12.65
N ALA A 16 -1.81 -5.08 -11.97
CA ALA A 16 -3.17 -5.44 -11.57
C ALA A 16 -3.77 -4.43 -10.58
N LEU A 17 -3.03 -4.03 -9.55
CA LEU A 17 -3.49 -3.03 -8.59
C LEU A 17 -3.66 -1.65 -9.24
N TYR A 18 -2.73 -1.28 -10.12
CA TYR A 18 -2.81 -0.02 -10.86
C TYR A 18 -4.08 0.04 -11.72
N ASP A 19 -4.37 -1.03 -12.46
CA ASP A 19 -5.54 -1.11 -13.34
C ASP A 19 -6.85 -1.11 -12.53
N ARG A 20 -6.88 -1.77 -11.36
CA ARG A 20 -8.01 -1.67 -10.41
C ARG A 20 -8.24 -0.23 -9.94
N MET A 21 -7.17 0.49 -9.60
CA MET A 21 -7.26 1.88 -9.15
C MET A 21 -7.77 2.81 -10.25
N GLN A 22 -7.30 2.65 -11.49
CA GLN A 22 -7.79 3.41 -12.63
C GLN A 22 -9.31 3.24 -12.81
N LYS A 23 -9.80 2.00 -12.71
CA LYS A 23 -11.24 1.69 -12.79
C LYS A 23 -12.04 2.32 -11.65
N ILE A 24 -11.48 2.37 -10.43
CA ILE A 24 -12.12 3.04 -9.30
C ILE A 24 -12.22 4.54 -9.56
N ILE A 25 -11.13 5.18 -9.97
CA ILE A 25 -11.08 6.64 -10.20
C ILE A 25 -12.05 7.05 -11.30
N SER A 26 -12.18 6.28 -12.37
CA SER A 26 -13.12 6.57 -13.46
C SER A 26 -14.60 6.53 -13.03
N GLN A 27 -14.89 5.98 -11.85
CA GLN A 27 -16.24 5.88 -11.28
C GLN A 27 -16.50 6.90 -10.17
N LEU A 28 -15.51 7.70 -9.78
CA LEU A 28 -15.67 8.73 -8.74
C LEU A 28 -16.38 9.96 -9.31
N SER A 29 -17.23 10.57 -8.49
CA SER A 29 -17.90 11.84 -8.83
C SER A 29 -16.96 13.04 -8.83
N THR A 30 -15.82 12.93 -8.15
CA THR A 30 -14.78 13.96 -8.10
C THR A 30 -13.49 13.38 -8.70
N PRO A 31 -12.86 14.07 -9.68
CA PRO A 31 -11.65 13.56 -10.30
C PRO A 31 -10.50 13.53 -9.29
N LEU A 32 -9.78 12.40 -9.28
CA LEU A 32 -8.50 12.26 -8.59
C LEU A 32 -7.40 12.24 -9.64
N VAL A 33 -6.36 13.06 -9.43
CA VAL A 33 -5.18 13.04 -10.29
C VAL A 33 -4.13 12.15 -9.64
N LEU A 34 -3.80 11.06 -10.33
CA LEU A 34 -2.73 10.18 -9.85
C LEU A 34 -1.37 10.82 -10.10
N GLN A 35 -0.60 10.97 -9.04
CA GLN A 35 0.79 11.41 -9.08
C GLN A 35 1.70 10.27 -8.66
N GLN A 36 2.88 10.17 -9.26
CA GLN A 36 3.84 9.16 -8.85
C GLN A 36 4.30 9.40 -7.40
N LYS A 37 4.27 8.35 -6.58
CA LYS A 37 4.84 8.38 -5.22
C LYS A 37 6.32 8.74 -5.23
N LEU A 38 6.75 9.47 -4.20
CA LEU A 38 8.15 9.71 -3.89
C LEU A 38 8.80 8.42 -3.37
N HIS A 39 10.13 8.35 -3.44
CA HIS A 39 10.89 7.16 -3.05
C HIS A 39 10.89 6.90 -1.54
N ASN A 40 10.72 7.95 -0.72
CA ASN A 40 10.82 7.89 0.74
C ASN A 40 9.45 8.14 1.39
N PHE A 41 9.04 7.22 2.28
CA PHE A 41 7.75 7.29 2.99
C PHE A 41 7.64 8.48 3.94
N LEU A 42 8.71 8.84 4.66
CA LEU A 42 8.70 10.02 5.52
C LEU A 42 8.54 11.30 4.69
N THR A 43 9.28 11.40 3.58
CA THR A 43 9.13 12.54 2.66
C THR A 43 7.70 12.63 2.11
N MET A 44 7.10 11.48 1.77
CA MET A 44 5.69 11.40 1.39
C MET A 44 4.75 11.95 2.47
N LEU A 45 4.94 11.57 3.75
CA LEU A 45 4.13 12.06 4.86
C LEU A 45 4.30 13.58 5.08
N MET A 46 5.50 14.12 4.90
CA MET A 46 5.73 15.57 5.00
C MET A 46 4.99 16.36 3.92
N GLU A 47 4.98 15.88 2.68
CA GLU A 47 4.21 16.52 1.59
C GLU A 47 2.71 16.52 1.88
N ILE A 48 2.19 15.43 2.46
CA ILE A 48 0.79 15.32 2.89
C ILE A 48 0.50 16.29 4.04
N ALA A 49 1.40 16.37 5.02
CA ALA A 49 1.27 17.31 6.15
C ALA A 49 1.25 18.78 5.68
N MET A 50 1.92 19.09 4.58
CA MET A 50 1.88 20.40 3.91
C MET A 50 0.64 20.61 3.02
N GLY A 51 -0.29 19.65 2.96
CA GLY A 51 -1.52 19.74 2.18
C GLY A 51 -1.33 19.51 0.68
N ARG A 52 -0.21 18.90 0.25
CA ARG A 52 0.11 18.73 -1.19
C ARG A 52 -0.56 17.53 -1.85
N GLY A 53 -1.34 16.75 -1.11
CA GLY A 53 -2.08 15.62 -1.65
C GLY A 53 -2.40 14.57 -0.61
N MET A 54 -2.80 13.40 -1.10
CA MET A 54 -3.17 12.24 -0.31
C MET A 54 -2.33 11.03 -0.69
N LEU A 55 -2.29 10.03 0.19
CA LEU A 55 -1.66 8.74 -0.06
C LEU A 55 -2.57 7.63 0.42
N LEU A 56 -2.65 6.57 -0.39
CA LEU A 56 -3.19 5.29 0.05
C LEU A 56 -2.02 4.44 0.57
N LEU A 57 -2.19 3.90 1.78
CA LEU A 57 -1.17 3.07 2.43
C LEU A 57 -1.78 1.78 2.99
N PRO A 58 -1.00 0.68 3.04
CA PRO A 58 -1.38 -0.49 3.81
C PRO A 58 -1.66 -0.14 5.28
N ALA A 59 -2.63 -0.79 5.90
CA ALA A 59 -3.05 -0.51 7.27
C ALA A 59 -1.87 -0.60 8.29
N LEU A 60 -0.94 -1.53 8.07
CA LEU A 60 0.27 -1.71 8.88
C LEU A 60 1.17 -0.46 8.93
N MET A 61 1.09 0.40 7.92
CA MET A 61 1.91 1.62 7.83
C MET A 61 1.24 2.83 8.47
N ALA A 62 -0.03 2.73 8.90
CA ALA A 62 -0.81 3.84 9.45
C ALA A 62 -0.47 4.20 10.91
N GLN A 63 0.69 3.74 11.41
CA GLN A 63 1.14 3.94 12.79
C GLN A 63 2.10 5.12 12.94
N ALA A 64 2.62 5.63 11.81
CA ALA A 64 3.50 6.79 11.82
C ALA A 64 2.72 8.05 12.22
N HIS A 65 3.03 8.62 13.39
CA HIS A 65 2.44 9.86 13.84
C HIS A 65 3.27 11.04 13.32
N VAL A 66 2.75 11.71 12.28
CA VAL A 66 3.32 12.96 11.75
C VAL A 66 2.30 14.06 11.93
N GLN A 67 2.70 15.16 12.57
CA GLN A 67 1.82 16.31 12.78
C GLN A 67 1.32 16.84 11.44
N GLY A 68 0.00 17.05 11.33
CA GLY A 68 -0.64 17.49 10.08
C GLY A 68 -1.12 16.35 9.17
N VAL A 69 -0.87 15.08 9.51
CA VAL A 69 -1.40 13.93 8.78
C VAL A 69 -2.59 13.33 9.54
N VAL A 70 -3.69 13.08 8.83
CA VAL A 70 -4.87 12.37 9.34
C VAL A 70 -5.08 11.10 8.53
N TYR A 71 -5.32 9.99 9.23
CA TYR A 71 -5.61 8.71 8.61
C TYR A 71 -7.12 8.46 8.59
N LYS A 72 -7.62 8.02 7.45
CA LYS A 72 -9.02 7.59 7.28
C LYS A 72 -9.04 6.22 6.64
N LYS A 73 -9.69 5.26 7.29
CA LYS A 73 -9.92 3.94 6.70
C LYS A 73 -10.82 4.07 5.47
N LEU A 74 -10.56 3.23 4.47
CA LEU A 74 -11.45 3.14 3.32
C LEU A 74 -12.73 2.41 3.72
N THR A 75 -13.77 2.50 2.89
CA THR A 75 -14.95 1.66 3.08
C THR A 75 -14.59 0.22 2.77
N ALA A 76 -15.28 -0.75 3.39
CA ALA A 76 -15.02 -2.18 3.19
C ALA A 76 -14.98 -2.58 1.70
N LYS A 77 -15.84 -1.97 0.86
CA LYS A 77 -15.84 -2.15 -0.59
C LYS A 77 -14.48 -1.82 -1.21
N TYR A 78 -13.92 -0.65 -0.91
CA TYR A 78 -12.64 -0.23 -1.49
C TYR A 78 -11.45 -0.93 -0.84
N GLU A 79 -11.53 -1.26 0.45
CA GLU A 79 -10.51 -2.10 1.12
C GLU A 79 -10.38 -3.46 0.43
N GLN A 80 -11.50 -4.12 0.11
CA GLN A 80 -11.49 -5.40 -0.59
C GLN A 80 -10.95 -5.29 -2.03
N GLN A 81 -11.23 -4.19 -2.74
CA GLN A 81 -10.76 -3.99 -4.12
C GLN A 81 -9.27 -3.64 -4.20
N LEU A 82 -8.75 -2.99 -3.17
CA LEU A 82 -7.37 -2.49 -3.11
C LEU A 82 -6.48 -3.33 -2.19
N SER A 83 -6.99 -4.44 -1.66
CA SER A 83 -6.19 -5.38 -0.88
C SER A 83 -5.05 -5.94 -1.73
N MET A 84 -3.95 -6.22 -1.05
CA MET A 84 -2.74 -6.79 -1.61
C MET A 84 -2.31 -7.95 -0.74
N ASP A 85 -2.00 -9.07 -1.38
CA ASP A 85 -1.41 -10.21 -0.69
C ASP A 85 0.07 -9.93 -0.40
N MET A 86 0.53 -10.39 0.76
CA MET A 86 1.95 -10.42 1.10
C MET A 86 2.52 -11.77 0.68
N HIS A 87 3.56 -11.74 -0.14
CA HIS A 87 4.21 -12.95 -0.64
C HIS A 87 5.65 -13.03 -0.12
N LEU A 88 6.02 -14.23 0.33
CA LEU A 88 7.41 -14.58 0.57
C LEU A 88 7.97 -15.21 -0.72
N LEU A 89 9.09 -14.67 -1.23
CA LEU A 89 9.75 -15.16 -2.44
C LEU A 89 11.20 -15.57 -2.11
N TRP A 90 11.63 -16.69 -2.66
CA TRP A 90 13.01 -17.18 -2.51
C TRP A 90 13.48 -17.87 -3.79
N HIS A 91 14.79 -18.00 -3.94
CA HIS A 91 15.37 -18.72 -5.08
C HIS A 91 15.18 -20.24 -4.91
N LYS A 92 14.96 -20.97 -6.01
CA LYS A 92 14.70 -22.42 -5.95
C LYS A 92 15.83 -23.22 -5.29
N SER A 93 17.09 -22.83 -5.53
CA SER A 93 18.26 -23.47 -4.91
C SER A 93 18.40 -23.17 -3.41
N ALA A 94 17.61 -22.26 -2.88
CA ALA A 94 17.67 -21.85 -1.49
C ALA A 94 16.90 -22.81 -0.55
N ALA A 95 16.21 -23.81 -1.09
CA ALA A 95 15.47 -24.82 -0.33
C ALA A 95 16.37 -25.80 0.45
N GLU A 96 17.67 -25.87 0.16
CA GLU A 96 18.63 -26.64 0.96
C GLU A 96 19.16 -25.84 2.16
N ASN A 97 18.89 -24.53 2.21
CA ASN A 97 19.28 -23.67 3.31
C ASN A 97 18.28 -23.84 4.47
N THR A 98 18.76 -24.37 5.59
CA THR A 98 17.96 -24.63 6.79
C THR A 98 17.31 -23.36 7.35
N THR A 99 17.96 -22.21 7.26
CA THR A 99 17.39 -20.92 7.68
C THR A 99 16.21 -20.53 6.81
N ILE A 100 16.31 -20.70 5.48
CA ILE A 100 15.22 -20.36 4.56
C ILE A 100 14.02 -21.28 4.79
N ASN A 101 14.25 -22.58 5.00
CA ASN A 101 13.18 -23.50 5.36
C ASN A 101 12.50 -23.11 6.67
N ALA A 102 13.27 -22.72 7.69
CA ALA A 102 12.70 -22.22 8.95
C ALA A 102 11.84 -20.96 8.74
N MET A 103 12.28 -20.02 7.89
CA MET A 103 11.49 -18.83 7.54
C MET A 103 10.19 -19.20 6.79
N ILE A 104 10.26 -20.16 5.86
CA ILE A 104 9.08 -20.63 5.11
C ILE A 104 8.06 -21.28 6.06
N GLU A 105 8.50 -22.18 6.92
CA GLU A 105 7.61 -22.85 7.88
C GLU A 105 6.99 -21.85 8.86
N TYR A 106 7.78 -20.90 9.36
CA TYR A 106 7.25 -19.80 10.18
C TYR A 106 6.16 -19.02 9.43
N PHE A 107 6.41 -18.62 8.17
CA PHE A 107 5.44 -17.86 7.38
C PHE A 107 4.15 -18.66 7.13
N LYS A 108 4.23 -19.96 6.85
CA LYS A 108 3.05 -20.84 6.68
C LYS A 108 2.20 -20.90 7.95
N LEU A 109 2.85 -21.05 9.12
CA LEU A 109 2.15 -21.16 10.40
C LEU A 109 1.47 -19.84 10.82
N HIS A 110 1.99 -18.70 10.39
CA HIS A 110 1.54 -17.38 10.83
C HIS A 110 0.82 -16.54 9.76
N HIS A 111 0.48 -17.11 8.59
CA HIS A 111 -0.20 -16.41 7.49
C HIS A 111 -1.57 -15.78 7.86
N THR A 112 -2.14 -16.15 9.00
CA THR A 112 -3.42 -15.64 9.54
C THR A 112 -3.27 -14.61 10.68
N ALA A 113 -2.05 -14.34 11.16
CA ALA A 113 -1.85 -13.42 12.27
C ALA A 113 -1.98 -11.97 11.80
N SER A 114 -3.21 -11.45 11.78
CA SER A 114 -3.43 -10.01 11.97
C SER A 114 -2.76 -9.64 13.29
N VAL A 115 -1.61 -8.97 13.20
CA VAL A 115 -1.03 -8.28 14.34
C VAL A 115 -2.00 -7.14 14.66
N ALA A 116 -2.92 -7.39 15.60
CA ALA A 116 -3.60 -6.33 16.30
C ALA A 116 -2.55 -5.64 17.18
N LEU A 117 -2.21 -4.42 16.81
CA LEU A 117 -1.55 -3.46 17.69
C LEU A 117 -2.62 -2.64 18.40
#